data_AF-A0A8T3X1Y2-F1
#
_entry.id   AF-A0A8T3X1Y2-F1
#
_cell.length_a   1.000
_cell.length_b   1.000
_cell.length_c   1.000
_cell.angle_alpha   90.00
_cell.angle_beta   90.00
_cell.angle_gamma   90.00
#
_symmetry.space_group_name_H-M   'P 1'
#
loop_
_entity.id
_entity.type
_entity.pdbx_description
1 polymer ?
#
loop_
_entity_poly.entity_id
_entity_poly.type
_entity_poly.pdbx_seq_one_letter_code
_entity_poly.pdbx_strand_id
1 'polypeptide(L)'
;MSNKKFGVIKKEWLAKLADMSKEEGEKFLERIRNKLHEHQKKVLEEAYAKKLFSKEGYEADFKDMFYDEFGFDGFLQYIDGVMNANADYFVTVNQNLLKKKEELETRFKLKIINPEELEKLGVSK
;
A
#
# COMPACT_ATOMS: atom_id res chain seq x y z
N MET A 1 -19.04 -11.43 2.36
CA MET A 1 -17.63 -11.86 2.34
C MET A 1 -16.77 -10.62 2.51
N SER A 2 -15.97 -10.54 3.56
CA SER A 2 -15.29 -9.31 3.98
C SER A 2 -14.01 -9.07 3.17
N ASN A 3 -14.12 -8.35 2.05
CA ASN A 3 -12.98 -7.76 1.33
C ASN A 3 -12.38 -6.60 2.14
N LYS A 4 -11.53 -6.92 3.12
CA LYS A 4 -10.69 -5.92 3.78
C LYS A 4 -9.24 -6.39 3.75
N LYS A 5 -8.53 -6.03 2.68
CA LYS A 5 -7.07 -6.01 2.66
C LYS A 5 -6.61 -4.65 2.14
N PHE A 6 -6.50 -3.76 3.10
CA PHE A 6 -5.41 -2.80 3.21
C PHE A 6 -4.83 -3.01 4.60
N GLY A 7 -3.61 -2.54 4.86
CA GLY A 7 -3.02 -2.53 6.21
C GLY A 7 -3.88 -1.70 7.17
N VAL A 8 -4.96 -2.27 7.69
CA VAL A 8 -5.80 -1.64 8.71
C VAL A 8 -5.00 -1.71 10.00
N ILE A 9 -4.22 -0.68 10.28
CA ILE A 9 -3.78 -0.40 11.65
C ILE A 9 -5.08 -0.13 12.43
N LYS A 10 -5.56 -1.14 13.14
CA LYS A 10 -6.76 -1.00 13.97
C LYS A 10 -6.43 0.05 15.03
N LYS A 11 -7.37 0.97 15.34
CA LYS A 11 -7.22 1.91 16.46
C LYS A 11 -6.80 1.22 17.77
N GLU A 12 -7.27 -0.01 17.96
CA GLU A 12 -6.91 -0.91 19.06
C GLU A 12 -5.40 -1.19 19.18
N TRP A 13 -4.65 -1.14 18.07
CA TRP A 13 -3.21 -1.38 18.04
C TRP A 13 -2.43 -0.14 18.46
N LEU A 14 -2.91 1.05 18.10
CA LEU A 14 -2.34 2.33 18.55
C LEU A 14 -2.59 2.53 20.06
N ALA A 15 -3.79 2.19 20.54
CA ALA A 15 -4.10 2.21 21.97
C ALA A 15 -3.21 1.24 22.77
N LYS A 16 -3.00 0.02 22.24
CA LYS A 16 -2.09 -0.96 22.86
C LYS A 16 -0.63 -0.52 22.86
N LEU A 17 -0.17 0.19 21.82
CA LEU A 17 1.20 0.73 21.75
C LEU A 17 1.43 1.84 22.78
N ALA A 18 0.42 2.66 23.07
CA ALA A 18 0.52 3.75 24.04
C ALA A 18 0.71 3.25 25.49
N ASP A 19 0.20 2.05 25.79
CA ASP A 19 0.27 1.44 27.14
C ASP A 19 1.42 0.42 27.30
N MET A 20 2.21 0.15 26.25
CA MET A 20 3.28 -0.85 26.28
C MET A 20 4.61 -0.25 26.78
N SER A 21 5.37 -1.06 27.53
CA SER A 21 6.78 -0.76 27.80
C SER A 21 7.59 -0.70 26.51
N LYS A 22 8.71 0.04 26.49
CA LYS A 22 9.53 0.21 25.28
C LYS A 22 9.94 -1.13 24.63
N GLU A 23 10.28 -2.13 25.44
CA GLU A 23 10.70 -3.45 24.99
C GLU A 23 9.54 -4.29 24.42
N GLU A 24 8.33 -4.16 24.99
CA GLU A 24 7.13 -4.79 24.45
C GLU A 24 6.63 -4.08 23.18
N GLY A 25 6.77 -2.76 23.12
CA GLY A 25 6.50 -1.95 21.93
C GLY A 25 7.39 -2.35 20.77
N GLU A 26 8.70 -2.54 20.99
CA GLU A 26 9.63 -3.02 19.96
C GLU A 26 9.26 -4.42 19.45
N LYS A 27 8.95 -5.38 20.35
CA LYS A 27 8.49 -6.73 19.96
C LYS A 27 7.16 -6.69 19.21
N PHE A 28 6.26 -5.76 19.55
CA PHE A 28 4.99 -5.59 18.86
C PHE A 28 5.18 -4.99 17.46
N LEU A 29 6.03 -3.97 17.32
CA LEU A 29 6.38 -3.39 16.02
C LEU A 29 7.07 -4.40 15.11
N GLU A 30 7.95 -5.23 15.65
CA GLU A 30 8.60 -6.32 14.90
C GLU A 30 7.58 -7.33 14.36
N ARG A 31 6.59 -7.72 15.17
CA ARG A 31 5.49 -8.60 14.72
C ARG A 31 4.64 -7.95 13.62
N ILE A 32 4.38 -6.65 13.72
CA ILE A 32 3.67 -5.90 12.67
C ILE A 32 4.49 -5.89 11.38
N ARG A 33 5.80 -5.60 11.49
CA ARG A 33 6.71 -5.58 10.34
C ARG A 33 6.78 -6.93 9.63
N ASN A 34 6.88 -8.02 10.40
CA ASN A 34 6.88 -9.37 9.84
C ASN A 34 5.57 -9.70 9.11
N LYS A 35 4.42 -9.34 9.69
CA LYS A 35 3.12 -9.51 9.02
C LYS A 35 3.00 -8.69 7.74
N LEU A 36 3.54 -7.48 7.73
CA LEU A 36 3.55 -6.63 6.53
C LEU A 36 4.45 -7.22 5.44
N HIS A 37 5.63 -7.74 5.78
CA HIS A 37 6.49 -8.46 4.84
C HIS A 37 5.82 -9.71 4.25
N GLU A 38 5.16 -10.52 5.08
CA GLU A 38 4.40 -11.68 4.59
C GLU A 38 3.26 -11.28 3.65
N HIS A 39 2.57 -10.17 3.95
CA HIS A 39 1.52 -9.64 3.11
C HIS A 39 2.06 -9.15 1.76
N GLN A 40 3.14 -8.37 1.77
CA GLN A 40 3.82 -7.89 0.55
C GLN A 40 4.25 -9.05 -0.35
N LYS A 41 4.79 -10.12 0.24
CA LYS A 41 5.17 -11.33 -0.51
C LYS A 41 3.97 -11.97 -1.21
N LYS A 42 2.83 -12.09 -0.52
CA LYS A 42 1.59 -12.63 -1.09
C LYS A 42 1.06 -11.77 -2.23
N VAL A 43 1.09 -10.45 -2.07
CA VAL A 43 0.68 -9.51 -3.13
C VAL A 43 1.55 -9.69 -4.38
N LEU A 44 2.87 -9.82 -4.23
CA LEU A 44 3.76 -10.08 -5.36
C LEU A 44 3.47 -11.41 -6.05
N GLU A 45 3.33 -12.48 -5.29
CA GLU A 45 3.00 -13.81 -5.83
C GLU A 45 1.68 -13.79 -6.61
N GLU A 46 0.64 -13.13 -6.07
CA GLU A 46 -0.64 -12.96 -6.74
C GLU A 46 -0.53 -12.09 -8.00
N ALA A 47 0.25 -11.01 -7.97
CA ALA A 47 0.46 -10.12 -9.12
C ALA A 47 1.16 -10.83 -10.28
N TYR A 48 2.15 -11.68 -9.97
CA TYR A 48 2.81 -12.54 -10.96
C TYR A 48 1.85 -13.59 -11.53
N ALA A 49 1.05 -14.25 -10.67
CA ALA A 49 0.07 -15.23 -11.10
C ALA A 49 -1.00 -14.61 -12.03
N LYS A 50 -1.41 -13.36 -11.75
CA LYS A 50 -2.33 -12.57 -12.59
C LYS A 50 -1.65 -11.91 -13.80
N LYS A 51 -0.33 -12.09 -13.98
CA LYS A 51 0.47 -11.52 -15.07
C LYS A 51 0.36 -9.99 -15.18
N LEU A 52 0.22 -9.29 -14.06
CA LEU A 52 0.25 -7.81 -14.04
C LEU A 52 1.63 -7.27 -14.45
N PHE A 53 2.67 -8.00 -14.05
CA PHE A 53 4.06 -7.80 -14.44
C PHE A 53 4.84 -9.10 -14.20
N SER A 54 6.02 -9.23 -14.80
CA SER A 54 6.92 -10.35 -14.51
C SER A 54 7.80 -10.05 -13.30
N LYS A 55 8.45 -11.08 -12.75
CA LYS A 55 9.42 -10.93 -11.67
C LYS A 55 10.58 -10.02 -12.08
N GLU A 56 11.11 -10.22 -13.28
CA GLU A 56 12.20 -9.44 -13.83
C GLU A 56 11.77 -7.98 -14.06
N GLY A 57 10.55 -7.76 -14.54
CA GLY A 57 9.99 -6.41 -14.71
C GLY A 57 9.79 -5.71 -13.36
N TYR A 58 9.39 -6.44 -12.32
CA TYR A 58 9.31 -5.87 -10.97
C TYR A 58 10.68 -5.45 -10.44
N GLU A 59 11.68 -6.33 -10.57
CA GLU A 59 13.04 -6.05 -10.09
C GLU A 59 13.71 -4.90 -10.84
N ALA A 60 13.40 -4.71 -12.12
CA ALA A 60 13.97 -3.64 -12.94
C ALA A 60 13.26 -2.29 -12.77
N ASP A 61 11.93 -2.29 -12.73
CA ASP A 61 11.14 -1.05 -12.93
C ASP A 61 10.46 -0.54 -11.65
N PHE A 62 10.36 -1.35 -10.59
CA PHE A 62 9.50 -1.01 -9.44
C PHE A 62 10.15 -1.23 -8.07
N LYS A 63 10.97 -2.27 -7.94
CA LYS A 63 11.60 -2.63 -6.67
C LYS A 63 12.40 -1.46 -6.11
N ASP A 64 12.22 -1.18 -4.82
CA ASP A 64 12.96 -0.15 -4.08
C ASP A 64 12.69 1.30 -4.50
N MET A 65 11.81 1.55 -5.47
CA MET A 65 11.52 2.89 -5.98
C MET A 65 10.42 3.65 -5.22
N PHE A 66 9.52 2.94 -4.56
CA PHE A 66 8.30 3.52 -3.97
C PHE A 66 8.26 3.46 -2.45
N TYR A 67 9.42 3.34 -1.81
CA TYR A 67 9.53 3.43 -0.37
C TYR A 67 9.28 4.87 0.10
N ASP A 68 8.46 5.01 1.14
CA ASP A 68 8.29 6.28 1.85
C ASP A 68 9.37 6.48 2.93
N GLU A 69 9.30 7.61 3.65
CA GLU A 69 10.22 7.96 4.74
C GLU A 69 10.18 6.96 5.92
N PHE A 70 9.13 6.14 6.00
CA PHE A 70 8.96 5.11 7.02
C PHE A 70 9.40 3.72 6.53
N GLY A 71 9.89 3.62 5.29
CA GLY A 71 10.32 2.37 4.69
C GLY A 71 9.16 1.46 4.25
N PHE A 72 7.97 2.01 4.01
CA PHE A 72 6.87 1.26 3.41
C PHE A 72 6.85 1.39 1.90
N ASP A 73 6.84 0.24 1.23
CA ASP A 73 6.67 0.17 -0.21
C ASP A 73 5.22 0.49 -0.59
N GLY A 74 5.00 1.70 -1.10
CA GLY A 74 3.69 2.15 -1.56
C GLY A 74 3.21 1.42 -2.83
N PHE A 75 4.12 0.92 -3.67
CA PHE A 75 3.74 0.27 -4.92
C PHE A 75 3.01 -1.04 -4.66
N LEU A 76 3.48 -1.86 -3.71
CA LEU A 76 2.77 -3.10 -3.37
C LEU A 76 1.39 -2.84 -2.76
N GLN A 77 1.22 -1.74 -2.02
CA GLN A 77 -0.11 -1.35 -1.54
C GLN A 77 -1.04 -0.95 -2.69
N TYR A 78 -0.51 -0.23 -3.68
CA TYR A 78 -1.25 0.13 -4.88
C TYR A 78 -1.66 -1.10 -5.69
N ILE A 79 -0.75 -2.05 -5.91
CA ILE A 79 -1.03 -3.30 -6.63
C ILE A 79 -2.04 -4.19 -5.89
N ASP A 80 -1.98 -4.26 -4.56
CA ASP A 80 -3.03 -4.91 -3.77
C ASP A 80 -4.39 -4.26 -4.03
N GLY A 81 -4.45 -2.93 -4.08
CA GLY A 81 -5.62 -2.16 -4.49
C GLY A 81 -6.10 -2.53 -5.89
N VAL A 82 -5.23 -2.57 -6.89
CA VAL A 82 -5.55 -2.96 -8.27
C VAL A 82 -6.18 -4.35 -8.34
N MET A 83 -5.68 -5.29 -7.54
CA MET A 83 -6.11 -6.68 -7.59
C MET A 83 -7.38 -6.97 -6.80
N ASN A 84 -7.60 -6.25 -5.70
CA ASN A 84 -8.54 -6.67 -4.65
C ASN A 84 -9.53 -5.58 -4.24
N ALA A 85 -9.26 -4.31 -4.54
CA ALA A 85 -10.19 -3.23 -4.30
C ALA A 85 -11.04 -2.99 -5.55
N ASN A 86 -12.35 -3.23 -5.45
CA ASN A 86 -13.30 -2.69 -6.41
C ASN A 86 -13.45 -1.18 -6.17
N ALA A 87 -12.37 -0.44 -6.44
CA ALA A 87 -12.25 0.97 -6.15
C ALA A 87 -11.85 1.73 -7.42
N ASP A 88 -12.39 2.92 -7.59
CA ASP A 88 -12.05 3.80 -8.71
C ASP A 88 -10.74 4.58 -8.48
N TYR A 89 -10.35 4.74 -7.22
CA TYR A 89 -9.22 5.57 -6.79
C TYR A 89 -8.40 4.90 -5.70
N PHE A 90 -7.08 5.04 -5.80
CA PHE A 90 -6.08 4.79 -4.77
C PHE A 90 -5.58 6.12 -4.22
N VAL A 91 -5.77 6.33 -2.92
CA VAL A 91 -5.40 7.58 -2.26
C VAL A 91 -4.04 7.42 -1.60
N THR A 92 -3.08 8.31 -1.90
CA THR A 92 -1.74 8.24 -1.31
C THR A 92 -1.09 9.61 -1.16
N VAL A 93 -0.21 9.74 -0.18
CA VAL A 93 0.70 10.89 0.00
C VAL A 93 2.13 10.60 -0.45
N ASN A 94 2.40 9.37 -0.90
CA ASN A 94 3.73 8.93 -1.31
C ASN A 94 4.13 9.65 -2.61
N GLN A 95 5.10 10.55 -2.50
CA GLN A 95 5.54 11.40 -3.61
C GLN A 95 6.16 10.60 -4.76
N ASN A 96 6.80 9.46 -4.49
CA ASN A 96 7.39 8.62 -5.53
C ASN A 96 6.29 7.98 -6.40
N LEU A 97 5.18 7.55 -5.78
CA LEU A 97 4.00 7.09 -6.51
C LEU A 97 3.34 8.22 -7.30
N LEU A 98 3.14 9.38 -6.66
CA LEU A 98 2.49 10.53 -7.30
C LEU A 98 3.27 11.04 -8.53
N LYS A 99 4.61 11.05 -8.48
CA LYS A 99 5.47 11.39 -9.63
C LYS A 99 5.30 10.44 -10.81
N LYS A 100 4.93 9.19 -10.56
CA LYS A 100 4.76 8.13 -11.56
C LYS A 100 3.29 7.82 -11.86
N LYS A 101 2.36 8.66 -11.37
CA LYS A 101 0.93 8.36 -11.41
C LYS A 101 0.43 8.04 -12.81
N GLU A 102 0.73 8.87 -13.81
CA GLU A 102 0.19 8.71 -15.17
C GLU A 102 0.61 7.38 -15.81
N GLU A 103 1.86 6.97 -15.60
CA GLU A 103 2.41 5.71 -16.07
C GLU A 103 1.70 4.51 -15.41
N LEU A 104 1.56 4.56 -14.08
CA LEU A 104 0.95 3.51 -13.27
C LEU A 104 -0.56 3.39 -13.50
N GLU A 105 -1.27 4.51 -13.64
CA GLU A 105 -2.69 4.56 -13.98
C GLU A 105 -2.95 4.00 -15.37
N THR A 106 -2.10 4.36 -16.34
CA THR A 106 -2.21 3.84 -17.71
C THR A 106 -2.01 2.32 -17.74
N ARG A 107 -1.04 1.82 -16.98
CA ARG A 107 -0.68 0.40 -16.95
C ARG A 107 -1.69 -0.44 -16.17
N PHE A 108 -2.11 0.01 -15.00
CA PHE A 108 -2.89 -0.80 -14.05
C PHE A 108 -4.34 -0.35 -13.86
N LYS A 109 -4.74 0.74 -14.51
CA LYS A 109 -6.14 1.23 -14.61
C LYS A 109 -6.79 1.72 -13.32
N LEU A 110 -6.10 1.71 -12.19
CA LEU A 110 -6.56 2.31 -10.93
C LEU A 110 -6.04 3.75 -10.84
N LYS A 111 -6.93 4.74 -10.64
CA LYS A 111 -6.50 6.14 -10.54
C LYS A 111 -5.75 6.40 -9.24
N ILE A 112 -4.71 7.22 -9.26
CA ILE A 112 -3.95 7.62 -8.08
C ILE A 112 -4.23 9.09 -7.79
N ILE A 113 -4.71 9.37 -6.60
CA ILE A 113 -5.01 10.74 -6.16
C ILE A 113 -4.36 11.03 -4.82
N ASN A 114 -4.02 12.29 -4.58
CA ASN A 114 -3.64 12.74 -3.25
C ASN A 114 -4.89 13.10 -2.41
N PRO A 115 -4.76 13.24 -1.07
CA PRO A 115 -5.89 13.59 -0.21
C PRO A 115 -6.55 14.94 -0.56
N GLU A 116 -5.77 15.95 -0.99
CA GLU A 116 -6.30 17.27 -1.36
C GLU A 116 -7.16 17.22 -2.63
N GLU A 117 -6.79 16.37 -3.60
CA GLU A 117 -7.57 16.08 -4.81
C GLU A 117 -8.86 15.33 -4.45
N LEU A 118 -8.79 14.39 -3.51
CA LEU A 118 -9.97 13.69 -2.99
C LEU A 118 -10.98 14.67 -2.35
N GLU A 119 -10.51 15.63 -1.55
CA GLU A 119 -11.37 16.64 -0.94
C GLU A 119 -12.11 17.45 -2.01
N LYS A 120 -11.44 17.84 -3.10
CA LYS A 120 -12.08 18.57 -4.22
C LYS A 120 -13.16 17.75 -4.93
N LEU A 121 -13.03 16.42 -4.97
CA LEU A 121 -14.07 15.53 -5.49
C LEU A 121 -15.30 15.48 -4.57
N GLY A 122 -15.12 15.65 -3.25
CA GLY A 122 -16.18 15.64 -2.24
C GLY A 122 -16.94 16.96 -2.09
N VAL A 123 -16.42 18.07 -2.62
CA VAL A 123 -17.04 19.41 -2.55
C VAL A 123 -18.04 19.68 -3.69
N SER A 124 -18.24 18.73 -4.62
CA SER A 124 -19.39 18.76 -5.53
C SER A 124 -20.64 18.20 -4.83
N LYS A 125 -21.21 18.96 -3.89
CA LYS A 125 -22.57 18.77 -3.38
C LYS A 125 -23.33 20.08 -3.40
#